data_AF-A0AAW2M0F8-F1
#
_entry.id   AF-A0AAW2M0F8-F1
#
_cell.length_a   1.000
_cell.length_b   1.000
_cell.length_c   1.000
_cell.angle_alpha   90.00
_cell.angle_beta   90.00
_cell.angle_gamma   90.00
#
_symmetry.space_group_name_H-M   'P 1'
#
loop_
_entity.id
_entity.type
_entity.pdbx_description
1 polymer ?
#
loop_
_entity_poly.entity_id
_entity_poly.type
_entity_poly.pdbx_seq_one_letter_code
_entity_poly.pdbx_strand_id
1 'polypeptide(L)'
;MRAIRWHMNCMLRYSDEPMLGTMATMPNTTVWSELNVTSPDRFKEVLGALMDDLRGKAAYGGSSLKAAAGNRSGLIRLFMQCCSARRICLMRVVIVA
;
A
#
# COMPACT_ATOMS: atom_id res chain seq x y z
N MET A 1 21.87 1.65 13.87
CA MET A 1 20.55 1.54 14.52
C MET A 1 19.45 1.78 13.49
N ARG A 2 18.37 0.99 13.54
CA ARG A 2 17.22 1.10 12.64
C ARG A 2 15.95 0.84 13.45
N ALA A 3 14.90 1.64 13.28
CA ALA A 3 13.63 1.48 14.00
C ALA A 3 12.46 1.90 13.11
N ILE A 4 11.39 1.10 13.08
CA ILE A 4 10.24 1.34 12.21
C ILE A 4 8.95 1.10 12.98
N ARG A 5 7.99 2.01 12.82
CA ARG A 5 6.65 1.93 13.38
C ARG A 5 5.60 2.25 12.34
N TRP A 6 4.57 1.42 12.28
CA TRP A 6 3.44 1.54 11.36
C TRP A 6 2.15 1.86 12.13
N HIS A 7 1.50 2.97 11.82
CA HIS A 7 0.13 3.32 12.24
C HIS A 7 -0.77 3.39 11.02
N MET A 8 -2.08 3.19 11.13
CA MET A 8 -3.00 3.13 9.96
C MET A 8 -2.83 4.27 8.95
N ASN A 9 -2.49 5.47 9.42
CA ASN A 9 -2.37 6.65 8.57
C ASN A 9 -0.91 7.09 8.32
N CYS A 10 0.06 6.55 9.08
CA CYS A 10 1.43 7.05 9.09
C CYS A 10 2.46 5.92 9.29
N MET A 11 3.67 6.09 8.75
CA MET A 11 4.83 5.25 9.04
C MET A 11 5.97 6.14 9.52
N LEU A 12 6.62 5.75 10.62
CA LEU A 12 7.86 6.36 11.10
C LEU A 12 9.00 5.39 10.86
N ARG A 13 10.09 5.86 10.23
CA ARG A 13 11.31 5.10 10.01
C ARG A 13 12.53 5.92 10.38
N TYR A 14 13.35 5.36 11.26
CA TYR A 14 14.66 5.85 11.67
C TYR A 14 15.74 4.88 11.21
N SER A 15 16.85 5.40 10.70
CA SER A 15 18.01 4.64 10.24
C SER A 15 19.24 5.53 10.30
N ASP A 16 20.35 4.99 10.79
CA ASP A 16 21.65 5.69 10.71
C ASP A 16 22.22 5.71 9.28
N GLU A 17 21.69 4.85 8.40
CA GLU A 17 22.00 4.87 6.97
C GLU A 17 21.08 5.80 6.17
N PRO A 18 21.58 6.41 5.07
CA PRO A 18 20.79 7.30 4.23
C PRO A 18 19.58 6.57 3.61
N MET A 19 18.39 7.13 3.85
CA MET A 19 17.11 6.57 3.40
C MET A 19 16.55 7.25 2.15
N LEU A 20 16.95 8.49 1.89
CA LEU A 20 16.48 9.25 0.74
C LEU A 20 17.07 8.67 -0.55
N GLY A 21 16.22 8.30 -1.50
CA GLY A 21 16.61 7.72 -2.79
C GLY A 21 16.96 6.24 -2.73
N THR A 22 17.07 5.65 -1.54
CA THR A 22 17.40 4.23 -1.33
C THR A 22 16.14 3.38 -1.36
N MET A 23 16.08 2.42 -2.29
CA MET A 23 15.01 1.42 -2.31
C MET A 23 15.15 0.49 -1.11
N ALA A 24 14.08 0.37 -0.32
CA ALA A 24 14.00 -0.60 0.75
C ALA A 24 12.60 -1.21 0.77
N THR A 25 12.52 -2.51 0.50
CA THR A 25 11.29 -3.32 0.59
C THR A 25 11.05 -3.86 2.00
N MET A 26 12.07 -3.81 2.86
CA MET A 26 12.01 -4.30 4.23
C MET A 26 12.26 -3.18 5.23
N PRO A 27 11.65 -3.25 6.43
CA PRO A 27 10.65 -4.21 6.90
C PRO A 27 9.27 -3.96 6.28
N ASN A 28 8.57 -5.05 5.97
CA ASN A 28 7.16 -5.04 5.59
C ASN A 28 6.30 -5.49 6.79
N THR A 29 5.01 -5.16 6.77
CA THR A 29 4.03 -5.70 7.71
C THR A 29 2.82 -6.13 6.92
N THR A 30 2.33 -7.34 7.19
CA THR A 30 1.16 -7.89 6.52
C THR A 30 0.03 -8.01 7.53
N VAL A 31 -1.14 -7.49 7.17
CA VAL A 31 -2.37 -7.62 7.94
C VAL A 31 -3.31 -8.51 7.15
N TRP A 32 -3.86 -9.52 7.80
CA TRP A 32 -4.79 -10.48 7.21
C TRP A 32 -6.22 -10.20 7.66
N SER A 33 -7.19 -10.52 6.80
CA SER A 33 -8.61 -10.51 7.17
C SER A 33 -9.03 -11.92 7.57
N GLU A 34 -9.86 -12.02 8.62
CA GLU A 34 -10.47 -13.29 9.05
C GLU A 34 -11.77 -13.61 8.29
N LEU A 35 -12.18 -12.73 7.36
CA LEU A 35 -13.43 -12.87 6.62
C LEU A 35 -13.28 -13.81 5.43
N ASN A 36 -14.27 -14.69 5.26
CA ASN A 36 -14.32 -15.61 4.14
C ASN A 36 -14.90 -14.95 2.89
N VAL A 37 -14.28 -15.28 1.75
CA VAL A 37 -14.70 -14.80 0.43
C VAL A 37 -15.50 -15.89 -0.28
N THR A 38 -16.75 -15.59 -0.65
CA THR A 38 -17.67 -16.54 -1.31
C THR A 38 -17.19 -16.99 -2.69
N SER A 39 -16.48 -16.12 -3.43
CA SER A 39 -15.95 -16.42 -4.76
C SER A 39 -14.49 -15.96 -4.86
N PRO A 40 -13.53 -16.81 -4.48
CA PRO A 40 -12.11 -16.44 -4.40
C PRO A 40 -11.52 -15.95 -5.73
N ASP A 41 -11.90 -16.56 -6.85
CA ASP A 41 -11.32 -16.22 -8.15
C ASP A 41 -11.77 -14.85 -8.64
N ARG A 42 -13.08 -14.58 -8.56
CA ARG A 42 -13.62 -13.25 -8.85
C ARG A 42 -13.03 -12.17 -7.94
N PHE A 43 -12.83 -12.51 -6.66
CA PHE A 43 -12.19 -11.59 -5.72
C PHE A 43 -10.74 -11.28 -6.11
N LYS A 44 -9.94 -12.28 -6.46
CA LYS A 44 -8.54 -12.09 -6.91
C LYS A 44 -8.47 -11.22 -8.16
N GLU A 45 -9.37 -11.42 -9.12
CA GLU A 45 -9.45 -10.62 -10.34
C GLU A 45 -9.77 -9.16 -10.05
N VAL A 46 -10.82 -8.90 -9.27
CA VAL A 46 -11.24 -7.53 -8.89
C VAL A 46 -10.16 -6.85 -8.05
N LEU A 47 -9.55 -7.59 -7.11
CA LEU A 47 -8.45 -7.12 -6.30
C LEU A 47 -7.27 -6.71 -7.18
N GLY A 48 -6.80 -7.61 -8.06
CA GLY A 48 -5.66 -7.34 -8.96
C GLY A 48 -5.89 -6.10 -9.83
N ALA A 49 -7.06 -5.98 -10.46
CA ALA A 49 -7.40 -4.82 -11.28
C ALA A 49 -7.40 -3.50 -10.48
N LEU A 50 -7.89 -3.52 -9.24
CA LEU A 50 -7.86 -2.35 -8.36
C LEU A 50 -6.44 -2.02 -7.89
N MET A 51 -5.61 -3.05 -7.61
CA MET A 51 -4.21 -2.86 -7.22
C MET A 51 -3.41 -2.19 -8.33
N ASP A 52 -3.57 -2.63 -9.59
CA ASP A 52 -2.87 -2.08 -10.73
C ASP A 52 -3.27 -0.62 -11.04
N ASP A 53 -4.56 -0.30 -10.95
CA ASP A 53 -5.08 1.07 -11.11
C ASP A 53 -4.54 2.02 -10.04
N LEU A 54 -4.58 1.61 -8.77
CA LEU A 54 -4.07 2.43 -7.67
C LEU A 54 -2.55 2.57 -7.70
N ARG A 55 -1.83 1.54 -8.16
CA ARG A 55 -0.37 1.63 -8.36
C ARG A 55 -0.02 2.73 -9.33
N GLY A 56 -0.71 2.78 -10.48
CA GLY A 56 -0.54 3.85 -11.45
C GLY A 56 -0.77 5.21 -10.80
N LYS A 57 -1.95 5.41 -10.21
CA LYS A 57 -2.34 6.69 -9.60
C LYS A 57 -1.38 7.16 -8.51
N ALA A 58 -0.97 6.27 -7.60
CA ALA A 58 -0.06 6.62 -6.52
C ALA A 58 1.36 6.92 -7.01
N ALA A 59 1.82 6.25 -8.07
CA ALA A 59 3.17 6.46 -8.64
C ALA A 59 3.32 7.79 -9.39
N TYR A 60 2.23 8.31 -9.96
CA TYR A 60 2.21 9.60 -10.68
C TYR A 60 2.02 10.82 -9.78
N GLY A 61 1.77 10.63 -8.48
CA GLY A 61 1.81 11.71 -7.50
C GLY A 61 3.21 12.34 -7.48
N GLY A 62 3.29 13.67 -7.56
CA GLY A 62 4.55 14.41 -7.44
C GLY A 62 5.24 14.20 -6.07
N SER A 63 6.20 15.06 -5.73
CA SER A 63 6.91 14.99 -4.44
C SER A 63 6.00 15.09 -3.21
N SER A 64 4.81 15.68 -3.37
CA SER A 64 3.89 16.04 -2.30
C SER A 64 2.78 15.02 -2.01
N LEU A 65 2.38 14.15 -2.95
CA LEU A 65 1.27 13.22 -2.70
C LEU A 65 1.29 11.94 -3.56
N LYS A 66 2.15 10.97 -3.21
CA LYS A 66 2.15 9.63 -3.84
C LYS A 66 1.16 8.69 -3.17
N ALA A 67 -0.13 9.01 -3.24
CA ALA A 67 -1.18 8.22 -2.61
C ALA A 67 -2.39 8.05 -3.54
N ALA A 68 -3.07 6.91 -3.44
CA ALA A 68 -4.31 6.66 -4.14
C ALA A 68 -5.26 5.79 -3.29
N ALA A 69 -6.55 6.08 -3.36
CA ALA A 69 -7.61 5.29 -2.74
C ALA A 69 -8.62 4.88 -3.79
N GLY A 70 -9.20 3.70 -3.66
CA GLY A 70 -10.23 3.24 -4.58
C GLY A 70 -11.13 2.18 -3.96
N ASN A 71 -12.31 2.01 -4.57
CA ASN A 71 -13.28 0.99 -4.22
C ASN A 71 -13.71 0.25 -5.50
N ARG A 72 -13.91 -1.06 -5.40
CA ARG A 72 -14.61 -1.86 -6.41
C ARG A 72 -15.74 -2.65 -5.76
N SER A 73 -16.91 -2.56 -6.38
CA SER A 73 -18.10 -3.35 -6.04
C SER A 73 -18.64 -3.16 -4.61
N GLY A 74 -18.22 -2.11 -3.90
CA GLY A 74 -18.63 -1.86 -2.51
C GLY A 74 -17.93 -2.77 -1.47
N LEU A 75 -17.28 -3.84 -1.93
CA LEU A 75 -16.71 -4.93 -1.12
C LEU A 75 -15.21 -4.78 -0.84
N ILE A 76 -14.50 -3.97 -1.63
CA ILE A 76 -13.03 -3.87 -1.54
C ILE A 76 -12.65 -2.41 -1.60
N ARG A 77 -12.14 -1.89 -0.48
CA ARG A 77 -11.49 -0.58 -0.42
C ARG A 77 -9.99 -0.78 -0.32
N LEU A 78 -9.21 -0.10 -1.14
CA LEU A 78 -7.75 -0.18 -1.07
C LEU A 78 -7.15 1.21 -0.94
N PHE A 79 -6.03 1.27 -0.23
CA PHE A 79 -5.23 2.46 -0.11
C PHE A 79 -3.78 2.16 -0.43
N MET A 80 -3.21 2.95 -1.33
CA MET A 80 -1.86 2.71 -1.83
C MET A 80 -1.04 3.98 -1.63
N GLN A 81 0.11 3.85 -0.98
CA GLN A 81 1.01 4.97 -0.68
C GLN A 81 2.44 4.62 -1.09
N CYS A 82 3.10 5.52 -1.80
CA CYS A 82 4.51 5.37 -2.17
C CYS A 82 5.37 6.34 -1.37
N CYS A 83 6.56 5.90 -1.01
CA CYS A 83 7.52 6.79 -0.38
C CYS A 83 8.01 7.79 -1.44
N SER A 84 8.10 9.08 -1.08
CA SER A 84 8.43 10.14 -2.03
C SER A 84 9.78 9.89 -2.76
N ALA A 85 10.66 9.11 -2.15
CA ALA A 85 12.05 8.91 -2.55
C ALA A 85 12.31 8.07 -3.83
N ARG A 86 11.34 7.30 -4.38
CA ARG A 86 11.40 6.64 -5.73
C ARG A 86 10.06 5.96 -6.09
N ARG A 87 9.93 5.39 -7.30
CA ARG A 87 8.72 4.70 -7.84
C ARG A 87 8.41 3.35 -7.17
N ILE A 88 8.54 3.23 -5.85
CA ILE A 88 8.25 2.01 -5.11
C ILE A 88 7.13 2.32 -4.13
N CYS A 89 6.00 1.66 -4.35
CA CYS A 89 4.76 1.87 -3.61
C CYS A 89 4.59 0.77 -2.57
N LEU A 90 4.36 1.18 -1.32
CA LEU A 90 3.95 0.27 -0.25
C LEU A 90 2.44 0.14 -0.33
N MET A 91 2.00 -1.11 -0.41
CA MET A 91 0.59 -1.43 -0.53
C MET A 91 -0.02 -1.55 0.86
N ARG A 92 -1.12 -0.84 1.13
CA ARG A 92 -1.95 -1.06 2.32
C ARG A 92 -3.35 -1.46 1.91
N VAL A 93 -3.56 -2.77 1.87
CA VAL A 93 -4.88 -3.36 1.69
C VAL A 93 -5.67 -3.15 2.98
N VAL A 94 -6.80 -2.44 2.92
CA VAL A 94 -7.77 -2.34 4.02
C VAL A 94 -9.06 -2.99 3.54
N ILE A 95 -9.17 -4.31 3.67
CA ILE A 95 -10.40 -5.04 3.34
C ILE A 95 -11.49 -4.55 4.31
N VAL A 96 -12.50 -3.88 3.78
CA VAL A 96 -13.73 -3.53 4.51
C VAL A 96 -14.82 -4.39 3.88
N ALA A 97 -15.38 -5.32 4.64
CA ALA A 97 -16.60 -6.02 4.26
C ALA A 97 -17.84 -5.14 4.41
#